data_AF-A0A7J3EGW1-F1
#
_entry.id   AF-A0A7J3EGW1-F1
#
_cell.length_a   1.000
_cell.length_b   1.000
_cell.length_c   1.000
_cell.angle_alpha   90.00
_cell.angle_beta   90.00
_cell.angle_gamma   90.00
#
_symmetry.space_group_name_H-M   'P 1'
#
loop_
_entity.id
_entity.type
_entity.pdbx_description
1 polymer ?
#
loop_
_entity_poly.entity_id
_entity_poly.type
_entity_poly.pdbx_seq_one_letter_code
_entity_poly.pdbx_strand_id
1 'polypeptide(L)' 'MPKYVRRTGPKRKLENRRVAIIVAHEFEDVELLYPFLRLSEEGAEVVIVPVEAGLHPRPSVKDKPITGRYGTPVPM' A
#
# COMPACT_ATOMS: atom_id res chain seq x y z
N MET A 1 -30.51 6.65 -14.88
CA MET A 1 -29.54 5.77 -15.57
C MET A 1 -28.21 5.88 -14.84
N PRO A 2 -27.58 4.78 -14.40
CA PRO A 2 -26.24 4.84 -13.83
C PRO A 2 -25.25 5.31 -14.89
N LYS A 3 -24.38 6.26 -14.52
CA LYS A 3 -23.31 6.80 -15.37
C LYS A 3 -22.08 5.92 -15.18
N TYR A 4 -21.69 5.16 -16.20
CA TYR A 4 -20.46 4.38 -16.13
C TYR A 4 -19.24 5.30 -16.19
N VAL A 5 -18.20 4.96 -15.44
CA VAL A 5 -16.88 5.62 -15.51
C VAL A 5 -15.98 4.80 -16.43
N ARG A 6 -15.49 5.42 -17.52
CA ARG A 6 -14.53 4.78 -18.43
C ARG A 6 -13.10 5.17 -18.04
N ARG A 7 -12.26 4.19 -17.74
CA ARG A 7 -10.83 4.37 -17.44
C ARG A 7 -9.99 3.50 -18.38
N THR A 8 -9.03 4.10 -19.05
CA THR A 8 -7.96 3.37 -19.76
C THR A 8 -6.80 3.09 -18.79
N GLY A 9 -6.10 1.97 -18.99
CA GLY A 9 -4.96 1.56 -18.16
C GLY A 9 -3.83 2.58 -18.13
N PRO A 10 -2.93 2.50 -17.13
CA PRO A 10 -1.78 3.39 -17.03
C PRO A 10 -0.83 3.27 -18.22
N LYS A 11 -0.15 4.37 -18.54
CA LYS A 11 1.05 4.35 -19.39
C LYS A 11 2.25 4.03 -18.50
N ARG A 12 3.33 3.49 -19.08
CA ARG A 12 4.55 3.13 -18.34
C ARG A 12 5.45 4.35 -18.06
N LYS A 13 4.95 5.31 -17.26
CA LYS A 13 5.64 6.59 -17.00
C LYS A 13 6.78 6.48 -15.98
N LEU A 14 6.80 5.43 -15.18
CA LEU A 14 7.71 5.26 -14.05
C LEU A 14 8.73 4.14 -14.29
N GLU A 15 8.94 3.72 -15.53
CA GLU A 15 9.99 2.75 -15.86
C GLU A 15 11.35 3.18 -15.31
N ASN A 16 12.08 2.22 -14.74
CA ASN A 16 13.40 2.42 -14.14
C ASN A 16 13.40 3.41 -12.96
N ARG A 17 12.24 3.69 -12.37
CA ARG A 17 12.12 4.45 -11.11
C ARG A 17 11.90 3.51 -9.96
N ARG A 18 12.40 3.90 -8.78
CA ARG A 18 12.23 3.18 -7.53
C ARG A 18 11.46 4.05 -6.54
N VAL A 19 10.46 3.49 -5.87
CA VAL A 19 9.61 4.18 -4.90
C VAL A 19 9.59 3.38 -3.61
N ALA A 20 9.85 4.04 -2.47
CA ALA A 20 9.68 3.45 -1.15
C ALA A 20 8.37 3.94 -0.53
N ILE A 21 7.57 3.02 0.01
CA ILE A 21 6.37 3.31 0.79
C ILE A 21 6.61 2.86 2.23
N ILE A 22 6.76 3.81 3.14
CA ILE A 22 7.00 3.53 4.55
C ILE A 22 5.65 3.38 5.26
N VAL A 23 5.47 2.27 5.97
CA VAL A 23 4.20 1.98 6.67
C VAL A 23 4.46 1.45 8.07
N ALA A 24 3.56 1.79 8.98
CA ALA A 24 3.47 1.24 10.32
C ALA A 24 2.05 0.72 10.55
N HIS A 25 1.78 0.04 11.67
CA HIS A 25 0.44 -0.45 11.96
C HIS A 25 -0.62 0.66 11.90
N GLU A 26 -1.86 0.25 11.60
CA GLU A 26 -3.02 1.14 11.44
C GLU A 26 -2.91 2.09 10.23
N PHE A 27 -2.07 1.74 9.25
CA PHE A 27 -2.12 2.34 7.92
C PHE A 27 -3.52 2.15 7.31
N GLU A 28 -3.93 3.08 6.44
CA GLU A 28 -5.18 2.95 5.70
C GLU A 28 -4.96 2.00 4.52
N ASP A 29 -5.72 0.89 4.50
CA ASP A 29 -5.49 -0.25 3.60
C ASP A 29 -5.62 0.14 2.11
N VAL A 30 -6.57 0.99 1.74
CA VAL A 30 -6.78 1.48 0.37
C VAL A 30 -5.69 2.49 -0.02
N GLU A 31 -5.25 3.34 0.90
CA GLU A 31 -4.17 4.30 0.67
C GLU A 31 -2.79 3.63 0.53
N LEU A 32 -2.60 2.40 1.03
CA LEU A 32 -1.44 1.59 0.68
C LEU A 32 -1.65 0.84 -0.64
N LEU A 33 -2.80 0.17 -0.78
CA LEU A 33 -3.08 -0.71 -1.92
C LEU A 33 -3.10 0.06 -3.24
N TYR A 34 -3.79 1.19 -3.29
CA TYR A 34 -3.98 1.93 -4.53
C TYR A 34 -2.67 2.48 -5.10
N PRO A 35 -1.80 3.16 -4.33
CA PRO A 35 -0.48 3.57 -4.81
C PRO A 35 0.42 2.38 -5.15
N PHE A 36 0.45 1.32 -4.32
CA PHE A 36 1.26 0.14 -4.60
C PHE A 36 0.93 -0.45 -5.98
N LEU A 37 -0.36 -0.70 -6.26
CA LEU A 37 -0.80 -1.22 -7.55
C LEU A 37 -0.53 -0.22 -8.67
N ARG A 38 -0.96 1.04 -8.52
CA ARG A 38 -0.91 2.02 -9.60
C ARG A 38 0.53 2.36 -10.01
N LEU A 39 1.45 2.50 -9.06
CA LEU A 39 2.85 2.79 -9.33
C LEU A 39 3.55 1.60 -9.98
N SER A 40 3.23 0.38 -9.52
CA SER A 40 3.74 -0.87 -10.13
C SER A 40 3.27 -1.02 -11.58
N GLU A 41 1.99 -0.77 -11.87
CA GLU A 41 1.44 -0.79 -13.24
C GLU A 41 2.09 0.28 -14.14
N GLU A 42 2.50 1.43 -13.59
CA GLU A 42 3.24 2.47 -14.31
C GLU A 42 4.73 2.13 -14.54
N GLY A 43 5.21 0.98 -14.03
CA GLY A 43 6.54 0.44 -14.27
C GLY A 43 7.58 0.75 -13.20
N ALA A 44 7.17 1.28 -12.04
CA ALA A 44 8.08 1.51 -10.92
C ALA A 44 8.45 0.21 -10.19
N GLU A 45 9.68 0.14 -9.68
CA GLU A 45 10.03 -0.79 -8.60
C GLU A 45 9.52 -0.20 -7.27
N VAL A 46 8.46 -0.77 -6.72
CA VAL A 46 7.86 -0.31 -5.46
C VAL A 46 8.33 -1.20 -4.31
N VAL A 47 8.93 -0.59 -3.29
CA VAL A 47 9.40 -1.26 -2.07
C VAL A 47 8.54 -0.81 -0.91
N ILE A 48 7.84 -1.73 -0.26
CA ILE A 48 7.13 -1.45 0.99
C ILE A 48 8.11 -1.63 2.15
N VAL A 49 8.24 -0.61 3.00
CA VAL A 49 9.16 -0.57 4.14
C VAL A 49 8.33 -0.58 5.42
N PRO A 50 8.07 -1.75 6.02
CA PRO A 50 7.37 -1.85 7.29
C PRO A 50 8.27 -1.34 8.43
N VAL A 51 7.68 -0.57 9.35
CA VAL A 51 8.34 -0.03 10.54
C VAL A 51 7.59 -0.49 11.78
N GLU A 52 8.30 -1.18 12.67
CA GLU A 52 7.81 -1.62 13.98
C GLU A 52 7.84 -0.47 15.00
N ALA A 53 7.10 0.60 14.71
CA ALA A 53 6.96 1.75 15.61
C ALA A 53 5.54 2.34 15.51
N GLY A 54 5.00 2.86 16.62
CA GLY A 54 3.73 3.60 16.62
C GLY A 54 2.83 3.28 17.81
N LEU A 55 1.79 4.10 17.98
CA LEU A 55 0.71 3.85 18.95
C LEU A 55 -0.36 2.98 18.28
N HIS A 56 -0.78 1.92 18.97
CA HIS A 56 -1.77 0.99 18.44
C HIS A 56 -2.96 0.91 19.40
N PRO A 57 -4.20 1.16 18.93
CA PRO A 57 -5.40 0.93 19.74
C PRO A 57 -5.66 -0.57 19.92
N ARG A 58 -5.05 -1.42 19.08
CA ARG A 58 -5.17 -2.88 19.15
C ARG A 58 -4.05 -3.50 19.98
N PRO A 59 -4.32 -4.65 20.65
CA PRO A 59 -3.32 -5.37 21.41
C PRO A 59 -2.02 -5.54 20.62
N SER A 60 -0.91 -5.22 21.28
CA SER A 60 0.42 -5.52 20.78
C SER A 60 0.69 -7.00 21.01
N VAL A 61 0.78 -7.76 19.93
CA VAL A 61 1.24 -9.16 19.94
C VAL A 61 2.66 -9.14 19.43
N LYS A 62 3.57 -9.79 20.14
CA LYS A 62 5.02 -9.64 19.96
C LYS A 62 5.55 -9.97 18.55
N ASP A 63 4.78 -10.70 17.74
CA ASP A 63 5.22 -11.19 16.43
C ASP A 63 4.13 -11.01 15.35
N LYS A 64 3.19 -10.07 15.53
CA LYS A 64 2.18 -9.81 14.49
C LYS A 64 2.81 -9.02 13.33
N PRO A 65 2.45 -9.32 12.07
CA PRO A 65 2.88 -8.51 10.93
C PRO A 65 2.31 -7.09 11.04
N ILE A 66 2.95 -6.13 10.37
CA ILE A 66 2.37 -4.78 10.22
C ILE A 66 1.05 -4.90 9.46
N THR A 67 -0.03 -4.43 10.08
CA THR A 67 -1.40 -4.55 9.56
C THR A 67 -2.10 -3.21 9.43
N GLY A 68 -2.95 -3.09 8.41
CA GLY A 68 -3.81 -1.94 8.18
C GLY A 68 -4.99 -1.88 9.16
N ARG A 69 -5.79 -0.82 9.04
CA ARG A 69 -7.01 -0.60 9.84
C ARG A 69 -8.02 -1.75 9.70
N TYR A 70 -8.07 -2.40 8.54
CA TYR A 70 -8.96 -3.54 8.30
C TYR A 70 -8.30 -4.90 8.54
N GLY A 71 -7.07 -4.92 9.07
CA GLY A 71 -6.34 -6.14 9.40
C GLY A 71 -5.57 -6.76 8.24
N THR A 72 -5.50 -6.10 7.07
CA THR A 72 -4.70 -6.57 5.95
C THR A 72 -3.21 -6.50 6.33
N PRO A 73 -2.46 -7.62 6.29
CA PRO A 73 -1.03 -7.57 6.52
C PRO A 73 -0.33 -6.93 5.32
N VAL A 74 0.76 -6.20 5.57
CA VAL A 74 1.73 -5.94 4.51
C VAL A 74 2.18 -7.29 3.94
N PRO A 75 2.10 -7.53 2.62
CA PRO A 75 2.66 -8.74 2.04
C PRO A 75 4.17 -8.73 2.26
N MET A 76 4.64 -9.60 3.16
CA MET A 76 6.06 -9.86 3.42
C MET A 76 6.55 -11.02 2.56
#